data_AF-A0A1G9ELU2-F1
#
_entry.id   AF-A0A1G9ELU2-F1
#
_cell.length_a   1.000
_cell.length_b   1.000
_cell.length_c   1.000
_cell.angle_alpha   90.00
_cell.angle_beta   90.00
_cell.angle_gamma   90.00
#
_symmetry.space_group_name_H-M   'P 1'
#
loop_
_entity.id
_entity.type
_entity.pdbx_description
1 polymer ?
#
loop_
_entity_poly.entity_id
_entity_poly.type
_entity_poly.pdbx_seq_one_letter_code
_entity_poly.pdbx_strand_id
1 'polypeptide(L)'
;MCCCNKENHNHSHDHSHNPTESIDDPTLSHDEKTLRVLLVHWINHNKSHQDNFLEWVEKSKKMEKPEVADYIKKAVDFMDKANEMLIEAKKHM
;
A
#
# COMPACT_ATOMS: atom_id res chain seq x y z
N MET A 1 2.00 37.09 34.61
CA MET A 1 0.63 37.22 34.10
C MET A 1 0.51 36.29 32.90
N CYS A 2 -0.33 35.26 33.01
CA CYS A 2 -0.67 34.34 31.93
C CYS A 2 -1.80 34.95 31.10
N CYS A 3 -1.85 34.72 29.78
CA CYS A 3 -3.08 34.49 29.02
C CYS A 3 -2.75 33.80 27.69
N CYS A 4 -3.36 32.62 27.49
CA CYS A 4 -3.29 31.78 26.30
C CYS A 4 -3.97 32.42 25.08
N ASN A 5 -3.59 31.99 23.87
CA ASN A 5 -4.58 31.60 22.87
C ASN A 5 -4.02 30.45 22.00
N LYS A 6 -4.60 29.26 22.19
CA LYS A 6 -4.49 28.10 21.30
C LYS A 6 -5.49 28.33 20.18
N GLU A 7 -5.10 28.22 18.92
CA GLU A 7 -5.91 27.69 17.80
C GLU A 7 -4.98 27.28 16.66
N ASN A 8 -5.48 26.38 15.79
CA ASN A 8 -4.88 25.81 14.56
C ASN A 8 -3.99 24.57 14.76
N HIS A 9 -4.31 23.36 14.31
CA HIS A 9 -5.34 22.88 13.39
C HIS A 9 -5.84 21.50 13.82
N ASN A 10 -7.15 21.32 13.86
CA ASN A 10 -7.78 20.01 13.97
C ASN A 10 -7.66 19.34 12.59
N HIS A 11 -6.72 18.43 12.42
CA HIS A 11 -6.68 17.59 11.21
C HIS A 11 -7.81 16.57 11.32
N SER A 12 -8.97 16.96 10.77
CA SER A 12 -9.99 16.00 10.37
C SER A 12 -9.36 15.12 9.29
N HIS A 13 -8.97 13.89 9.66
CA HIS A 13 -8.62 12.87 8.69
C HIS A 13 -9.91 12.47 7.98
N ASP A 14 -10.14 13.13 6.84
CA ASP A 14 -11.10 12.71 5.84
C ASP A 14 -10.66 11.33 5.32
N HIS A 15 -11.19 10.28 5.93
CA HIS A 15 -11.10 8.94 5.40
C HIS A 15 -12.00 8.90 4.17
N SER A 16 -11.41 9.14 3.00
CA SER A 16 -12.04 8.84 1.71
C SER A 16 -12.30 7.33 1.64
N HIS A 17 -13.44 6.92 2.19
CA HIS A 17 -14.04 5.63 1.99
C HIS A 17 -14.47 5.57 0.52
N ASN A 18 -13.71 4.86 -0.31
CA ASN A 18 -14.30 4.33 -1.53
C ASN A 18 -15.31 3.25 -1.11
N PRO A 19 -16.63 3.46 -1.31
CA PRO A 19 -17.63 2.50 -0.94
C PRO A 19 -17.70 1.48 -2.06
N THR A 20 -16.88 0.44 -1.97
CA THR A 20 -17.04 -0.72 -2.84
C THR A 20 -17.38 -1.90 -1.95
N GLU A 21 -18.69 -2.17 -1.94
CA GLU A 21 -19.39 -3.29 -1.33
C GLU A 21 -19.46 -3.26 0.21
N SER A 22 -20.67 -2.97 0.68
CA SER A 22 -21.11 -3.12 2.05
C SER A 22 -20.91 -4.56 2.52
N ILE A 23 -19.75 -4.83 3.13
CA ILE A 23 -19.46 -6.02 3.93
C ILE A 23 -20.14 -5.81 5.31
N ASP A 24 -21.46 -5.67 5.29
CA ASP A 24 -22.28 -5.74 6.49
C ASP A 24 -22.57 -7.20 6.83
N ASP A 25 -21.49 -7.96 7.01
CA ASP A 25 -21.56 -9.19 7.78
C ASP A 25 -21.48 -8.81 9.27
N PRO A 26 -22.56 -9.01 10.05
CA PRO A 26 -22.58 -8.69 11.48
C PRO A 26 -21.71 -9.65 12.32
N THR A 27 -21.17 -10.72 11.72
CA THR A 27 -20.34 -11.70 12.43
C THR A 27 -18.84 -11.34 12.45
N LEU A 28 -18.40 -10.43 11.57
CA LEU A 28 -16.99 -10.04 11.47
C LEU A 28 -16.64 -8.90 12.42
N SER A 29 -15.48 -9.01 13.07
CA SER A 29 -14.92 -7.93 13.88
C SER A 29 -14.55 -6.71 13.01
N HIS A 30 -14.48 -5.53 13.63
CA HIS A 30 -14.03 -4.31 12.94
C HIS A 30 -12.63 -4.48 12.34
N ASP A 31 -11.73 -5.15 13.06
CA ASP A 31 -10.36 -5.41 12.62
C ASP A 31 -10.34 -6.34 11.41
N GLU A 32 -11.21 -7.34 11.36
CA GLU A 32 -11.29 -8.26 10.23
C GLU A 32 -11.79 -7.57 8.97
N LYS A 33 -12.83 -6.73 9.08
CA LYS A 33 -13.31 -5.90 7.96
C LYS A 33 -12.21 -4.97 7.45
N THR A 34 -11.48 -4.35 8.38
CA THR A 34 -10.34 -3.49 8.06
C THR A 34 -9.23 -4.26 7.36
N LEU A 35 -8.88 -5.46 7.85
CA LEU A 35 -7.84 -6.30 7.25
C LEU A 35 -8.21 -6.73 5.83
N ARG A 36 -9.47 -7.06 5.54
CA ARG A 36 -9.92 -7.39 4.17
C ARG A 36 -9.67 -6.24 3.20
N VAL A 37 -9.96 -5.00 3.61
CA VAL A 37 -9.71 -3.80 2.80
C VAL A 37 -8.20 -3.56 2.62
N LEU A 38 -7.43 -3.69 3.71
CA LEU A 38 -5.97 -3.50 3.68
C LEU A 38 -5.27 -4.49 2.76
N LEU A 39 -5.65 -5.77 2.77
CA LEU A 39 -5.06 -6.78 1.88
C LEU A 39 -5.21 -6.40 0.40
N VAL A 40 -6.41 -5.96 0.00
CA VAL A 40 -6.65 -5.50 -1.39
C VAL A 40 -5.84 -4.24 -1.69
N HIS A 41 -5.81 -3.29 -0.75
CA HIS A 41 -5.06 -2.05 -0.91
C HIS A 41 -3.55 -2.31 -1.09
N TRP A 42 -2.94 -3.15 -0.25
CA TRP A 42 -1.51 -3.47 -0.32
C TRP A 42 -1.13 -4.16 -1.62
N ILE A 43 -1.92 -5.15 -2.09
CA ILE A 43 -1.67 -5.81 -3.38
C ILE A 43 -1.64 -4.79 -4.53
N ASN A 44 -2.64 -3.91 -4.58
CA ASN A 44 -2.74 -2.89 -5.63
C ASN A 44 -1.62 -1.85 -5.52
N HIS A 45 -1.28 -1.43 -4.30
CA HIS A 45 -0.22 -0.45 -4.07
C HIS A 45 1.16 -1.00 -4.44
N ASN A 46 1.44 -2.26 -4.08
CA ASN A 46 2.63 -2.97 -4.50
C ASN A 46 2.72 -3.03 -6.03
N LYS A 47 1.62 -3.33 -6.73
CA LYS A 47 1.62 -3.35 -8.20
C LYS A 47 2.01 -2.00 -8.80
N SER A 48 1.49 -0.90 -8.26
CA SER A 48 1.89 0.45 -8.67
C SER A 48 3.37 0.74 -8.41
N HIS A 49 3.92 0.29 -7.27
CA HIS A 49 5.35 0.40 -6.99
C HIS A 49 6.20 -0.42 -7.97
N GLN A 50 5.79 -1.62 -8.33
CA GLN A 50 6.50 -2.46 -9.29
C GLN A 50 6.60 -1.79 -10.66
N ASP A 51 5.51 -1.19 -11.15
CA ASP A 51 5.51 -0.49 -12.44
C ASP A 51 6.49 0.70 -12.42
N ASN A 52 6.49 1.48 -11.33
CA ASN A 52 7.45 2.56 -11.13
C ASN A 52 8.90 2.05 -11.04
N PHE A 53 9.13 0.93 -10.36
CA PHE A 53 10.46 0.35 -10.23
C PHE A 53 10.98 -0.16 -11.57
N LEU A 54 10.14 -0.79 -12.39
CA LEU A 54 10.51 -1.23 -13.74
C LEU A 54 10.91 -0.05 -14.63
N GLU A 55 10.25 1.11 -14.51
CA GLU A 55 10.69 2.34 -15.18
C GLU A 55 12.12 2.73 -14.76
N TRP A 56 12.42 2.62 -13.46
CA TRP A 56 13.74 2.93 -12.91
C TRP A 56 14.81 1.88 -13.23
N VAL A 57 14.45 0.61 -13.46
CA VAL A 57 15.35 -0.39 -14.02
C VAL A 57 15.86 0.09 -15.39
N GLU A 58 14.96 0.51 -16.26
CA GLU A 58 15.32 0.97 -17.61
C GLU A 58 16.10 2.29 -17.59
N LYS A 59 15.73 3.24 -16.72
CA LYS A 59 16.52 4.46 -16.51
C LYS A 59 17.93 4.14 -15.99
N SER A 60 18.06 3.22 -15.04
CA SER A 60 19.35 2.83 -14.46
C SER A 60 20.28 2.19 -15.48
N LYS A 61 19.75 1.36 -16.39
CA LYS A 61 20.51 0.81 -17.52
C LYS A 61 21.02 1.91 -18.46
N LYS A 62 20.17 2.90 -18.79
CA LYS A 62 20.54 4.07 -19.63
C LYS A 62 21.60 4.96 -18.97
N MET A 63 21.64 4.96 -17.64
CA MET A 63 22.66 5.67 -16.86
C MET A 63 23.96 4.87 -16.67
N GLU A 64 24.14 3.75 -17.38
CA GLU A 64 25.30 2.85 -17.24
C GLU A 64 25.49 2.33 -15.80
N LYS A 65 24.37 2.11 -15.08
CA LYS A 65 24.34 1.54 -13.72
C LYS A 65 23.65 0.17 -13.70
N PRO A 66 24.23 -0.86 -14.33
CA PRO A 66 23.60 -2.18 -14.43
C PRO A 66 23.35 -2.85 -13.07
N GLU A 67 24.27 -2.73 -12.12
CA GLU A 67 24.11 -3.33 -10.79
C GLU A 67 22.91 -2.73 -10.04
N VAL A 68 22.69 -1.42 -10.16
CA VAL A 68 21.52 -0.74 -9.57
C VAL A 68 20.24 -1.25 -10.22
N ALA A 69 20.22 -1.38 -11.55
CA ALA A 69 19.09 -1.94 -12.27
C ALA A 69 18.77 -3.38 -11.82
N ASP A 70 19.79 -4.20 -11.58
CA ASP A 70 19.63 -5.58 -11.11
C ASP A 70 19.03 -5.65 -9.70
N TYR A 71 19.48 -4.80 -8.78
CA TYR A 71 18.92 -4.76 -7.43
C TYR A 71 17.49 -4.21 -7.40
N ILE A 72 17.17 -3.20 -8.20
CA ILE A 72 15.78 -2.71 -8.34
C ILE A 72 14.91 -3.83 -8.93
N LYS A 73 15.40 -4.56 -9.94
CA LYS A 73 14.66 -5.69 -10.53
C LYS A 73 14.40 -6.80 -9.50
N LYS A 74 15.39 -7.15 -8.67
CA LYS A 74 15.19 -8.09 -7.55
C LYS A 74 14.15 -7.61 -6.55
N ALA A 75 14.07 -6.30 -6.29
CA ALA A 75 13.04 -5.74 -5.43
C ALA A 75 11.63 -5.93 -6.03
N VAL A 76 11.47 -5.77 -7.36
CA VAL A 76 10.22 -6.09 -8.06
C VAL A 76 9.85 -7.56 -7.88
N ASP A 77 10.81 -8.48 -8.04
CA ASP A 77 10.56 -9.91 -7.92
C ASP A 77 10.19 -10.32 -6.48
N PHE A 78 10.77 -9.67 -5.46
CA PHE A 78 10.35 -9.87 -4.07
C PHE A 78 8.96 -9.30 -3.78
N MET A 79 8.58 -8.21 -4.46
CA MET A 79 7.26 -7.63 -4.33
C MET A 79 6.19 -8.51 -4.97
N ASP A 80 6.50 -9.22 -6.07
CA ASP A 80 5.63 -10.26 -6.64
C ASP A 80 5.37 -11.37 -5.62
N LYS A 81 6.43 -11.87 -4.96
CA LYS A 81 6.29 -12.89 -3.90
C LYS A 81 5.47 -12.39 -2.71
N ALA A 82 5.63 -11.12 -2.33
CA ALA A 82 4.80 -10.52 -1.29
C ALA A 82 3.33 -10.49 -1.72
N ASN A 83 3.03 -10.09 -2.96
CA ASN A 83 1.68 -10.09 -3.50
C ASN A 83 1.07 -11.50 -3.55
N GLU A 84 1.83 -12.51 -3.97
CA GLU A 84 1.38 -13.91 -3.93
C GLU A 84 0.92 -14.31 -2.52
N MET A 85 1.68 -13.91 -1.50
CA MET A 85 1.36 -14.25 -0.11
C MET A 85 0.21 -13.44 0.46
N LEU A 86 0.05 -12.18 0.06
CA LEU A 86 -1.11 -11.36 0.42
C LEU A 86 -2.39 -11.89 -0.26
N ILE A 87 -2.31 -12.35 -1.51
CA ILE A 87 -3.40 -13.01 -2.21
C ILE A 87 -3.78 -14.30 -1.50
N GLU A 88 -2.79 -15.10 -1.09
CA GLU A 88 -3.05 -16.32 -0.33
C GLU A 88 -3.70 -16.00 1.01
N ALA A 89 -3.17 -15.05 1.78
CA ALA A 89 -3.76 -14.61 3.05
C ALA A 89 -5.23 -14.18 2.88
N LYS A 90 -5.55 -13.45 1.80
CA LYS A 90 -6.92 -13.04 1.49
C LYS A 90 -7.88 -14.21 1.28
N LYS A 91 -7.42 -15.39 0.84
CA LYS A 91 -8.27 -16.59 0.67
C LYS A 91 -8.70 -17.22 2.00
N HIS A 92 -7.96 -16.94 3.07
CA HIS A 92 -8.22 -17.45 4.43
C HIS A 92 -9.01 -16.44 5.28
N MET A 93 -9.42 -15.32 4.69
CA MET A 93 -10.31 -14.35 5.32
C MET A 93 -11.75 -14.80 5.17
#